data_AF-A0A926PKA0-F1
#
_entry.id   AF-A0A926PKA0-F1
#
_cell.length_a   1.000
_cell.length_b   1.000
_cell.length_c   1.000
_cell.angle_alpha   90.00
_cell.angle_beta   90.00
_cell.angle_gamma   90.00
#
_symmetry.space_group_name_H-M   'P 1'
#
loop_
_entity.id
_entity.type
_entity.pdbx_description
1 polymer ?
#
loop_
_entity_poly.entity_id
_entity_poly.type
_entity_poly.pdbx_seq_one_letter_code
_entity_poly.pdbx_strand_id
1 'polypeptide(L)'
;MRVTLEQSGGFAGLMITKTIDTQNLSPSEAKELEEMVQSSSFFQLTSVMEAFPQPDRFGYVLTVEMDGRTHSIEMSETNMPESVRSIVKWVQARSR
;
A
#
# COMPACT_ATOMS: atom_id res chain seq x y z
N MET A 1 12.51 5.53 4.38
CA MET A 1 11.06 5.40 4.19
C MET A 1 10.68 3.94 4.38
N ARG A 2 9.53 3.67 4.98
CA ARG A 2 9.00 2.31 5.16
C ARG A 2 7.58 2.23 4.62
N VAL A 3 7.26 1.14 3.94
CA VAL A 3 5.94 0.89 3.36
C VAL A 3 5.45 -0.47 3.86
N THR A 4 4.28 -0.48 4.48
CA THR A 4 3.61 -1.68 4.96
C THR A 4 2.29 -1.85 4.22
N LEU A 5 2.14 -2.98 3.55
CA LEU A 5 0.94 -3.38 2.84
C LEU A 5 0.31 -4.56 3.57
N GLU A 6 -0.93 -4.41 4.00
CA GLU A 6 -1.75 -5.47 4.56
C GLU A 6 -2.85 -5.78 3.56
N GLN A 7 -2.95 -7.04 3.16
CA GLN A 7 -4.02 -7.55 2.32
C GLN A 7 -4.86 -8.51 3.15
N SER A 8 -6.15 -8.24 3.22
CA SER A 8 -7.15 -9.04 3.92
C SER A 8 -8.21 -9.52 2.93
N GLY A 9 -8.75 -10.72 3.13
CA GLY A 9 -9.84 -11.27 2.31
C GLY A 9 -9.47 -12.55 1.56
N GLY A 10 -10.39 -13.00 0.70
CA GLY A 10 -10.33 -14.32 0.05
C GLY A 10 -10.98 -15.43 0.89
N PHE A 11 -11.18 -16.59 0.27
CA PHE A 11 -12.03 -17.71 0.74
C PHE A 11 -11.62 -18.36 2.08
N ALA A 12 -10.58 -17.86 2.76
CA ALA A 12 -10.06 -18.40 4.02
C ALA A 12 -9.74 -17.33 5.09
N GLY A 13 -10.03 -16.04 4.84
CA GLY A 13 -9.76 -14.97 5.81
C GLY A 13 -8.27 -14.75 6.10
N LEU A 14 -7.39 -15.07 5.14
CA LEU A 14 -5.95 -14.92 5.30
C LEU A 14 -5.58 -13.43 5.30
N MET A 15 -4.70 -13.05 6.24
CA MET A 15 -4.09 -11.73 6.31
C MET A 15 -2.63 -11.84 5.86
N ILE A 16 -2.28 -11.12 4.79
CA ILE A 16 -0.92 -11.07 4.26
C ILE A 16 -0.36 -9.69 4.55
N THR A 17 0.68 -9.62 5.38
CA THR A 17 1.40 -8.37 5.66
C THR A 17 2.75 -8.39 4.97
N LYS A 18 3.06 -7.33 4.21
CA LYS A 18 4.32 -7.14 3.50
C LYS A 18 4.90 -5.79 3.91
N THR A 19 6.13 -5.80 4.43
CA THR A 19 6.83 -4.57 4.81
C THR A 19 8.11 -4.42 4.01
N ILE A 20 8.28 -3.26 3.37
CA ILE A 20 9.49 -2.88 2.67
C ILE A 20 10.08 -1.66 3.37
N ASP A 21 11.36 -1.75 3.72
CA ASP A 21 12.13 -0.62 4.22
C ASP A 21 13.11 -0.18 3.13
N THR A 22 13.15 1.10 2.80
CA THR A 22 14.09 1.62 1.79
C THR A 22 15.54 1.44 2.20
N GLN A 23 15.83 1.26 3.49
CA GLN A 23 17.17 0.92 3.97
C GLN A 23 17.63 -0.47 3.51
N ASN A 24 16.70 -1.37 3.17
CA ASN A 24 16.97 -2.72 2.69
C ASN A 24 16.94 -2.81 1.15
N LEU A 25 16.78 -1.69 0.44
CA LEU A 25 16.72 -1.62 -1.01
C LEU A 25 18.00 -1.04 -1.60
N SER A 26 18.25 -1.28 -2.89
CA SER A 26 19.28 -0.51 -3.59
C SER A 26 18.86 0.97 -3.72
N PRO A 27 19.81 1.90 -3.86
CA PRO A 27 19.49 3.33 -3.97
C PRO A 27 18.54 3.67 -5.11
N SER A 28 18.63 2.94 -6.23
CA SER A 28 17.73 3.13 -7.38
C SER A 28 16.28 2.74 -7.05
N GLU A 29 16.10 1.64 -6.32
CA GLU A 29 14.77 1.11 -5.98
C GLU A 29 14.13 1.90 -4.85
N ALA A 30 14.93 2.35 -3.88
CA ALA A 30 14.48 3.29 -2.86
C ALA A 30 13.93 4.55 -3.52
N LYS A 31 14.69 5.13 -4.46
CA LYS A 31 14.29 6.33 -5.18
C LYS A 31 13.02 6.11 -6.03
N GLU A 32 12.91 4.98 -6.73
CA GLU A 32 11.71 4.63 -7.50
C GLU A 32 10.46 4.57 -6.60
N LEU A 33 10.57 3.92 -5.43
CA LEU A 33 9.48 3.84 -4.46
C LEU A 33 9.11 5.22 -3.91
N GLU A 34 10.10 6.05 -3.60
CA GLU A 34 9.89 7.43 -3.12
C GLU A 34 9.17 8.28 -4.18
N GLU A 35 9.58 8.19 -5.45
CA GLU A 35 8.94 8.90 -6.57
C GLU A 35 7.49 8.45 -6.79
N MET A 36 7.18 7.16 -6.66
CA MET A 36 5.79 6.67 -6.74
C MET A 36 4.92 7.19 -5.58
N VAL A 37 5.44 7.20 -4.36
CA VAL A 37 4.73 7.74 -3.18
C VAL A 37 4.49 9.24 -3.32
N GLN A 38 5.48 9.99 -3.80
CA GLN A 38 5.36 11.44 -4.00
C GLN A 38 4.41 11.79 -5.14
N SER A 39 4.53 11.11 -6.29
CA SER A 39 3.67 11.36 -7.46
C SER A 39 2.20 10.99 -7.24
N SER A 40 1.93 10.00 -6.37
CA SER A 40 0.56 9.66 -5.97
C SER A 40 -0.06 10.63 -4.97
N SER A 41 0.70 11.63 -4.50
CA SER A 41 0.28 12.53 -3.42
C SER A 41 -0.27 11.76 -2.21
N PHE A 42 0.36 10.64 -1.87
CA PHE A 42 -0.17 9.63 -0.95
C PHE A 42 -0.65 10.23 0.39
N PHE A 43 0.13 11.15 0.96
CA PHE A 43 -0.17 11.82 2.24
C PHE A 43 -1.39 12.76 2.19
N GLN A 44 -1.92 13.06 0.99
CA GLN A 44 -3.14 13.84 0.80
C GLN A 44 -4.36 12.94 0.53
N LEU A 45 -4.14 11.64 0.29
CA LEU A 45 -5.23 10.71 0.05
C LEU A 45 -5.99 10.46 1.35
N THR A 46 -7.31 10.54 1.27
CA THR A 46 -8.18 10.13 2.37
C THR A 46 -8.53 8.65 2.20
N SER A 47 -8.71 7.94 3.30
CA SER A 47 -9.19 6.54 3.29
C SER A 47 -10.49 6.46 2.47
N VAL A 48 -10.51 5.62 1.44
CA VAL A 48 -11.68 5.44 0.55
C VAL A 48 -12.33 4.11 0.90
N MET A 49 -12.83 4.01 2.13
CA MET A 49 -13.73 2.91 2.48
C MET A 49 -15.15 3.31 2.11
N GLU A 50 -15.74 2.62 1.13
CA GLU A 50 -17.20 2.52 1.12
C GLU A 50 -17.61 1.76 2.37
N ALA A 51 -18.54 2.32 3.16
CA ALA A 51 -18.93 1.87 4.49
C ALA A 51 -19.59 0.47 4.55
N PHE A 52 -19.54 -0.32 3.48
CA PHE A 52 -20.20 -1.62 3.39
C PHE A 52 -19.18 -2.75 3.28
N PRO A 53 -19.10 -3.65 4.27
CA PRO A 53 -18.32 -4.87 4.15
C PRO A 53 -18.92 -5.71 3.01
N GLN A 54 -18.23 -5.73 1.87
CA GLN A 54 -18.59 -6.62 0.78
C GLN A 54 -17.86 -7.96 0.99
N PRO A 55 -18.60 -9.07 1.21
CA PRO A 55 -18.03 -10.33 1.68
C PRO A 55 -17.03 -11.01 0.72
N ASP A 56 -16.92 -10.55 -0.53
CA ASP A 56 -16.10 -11.20 -1.56
C ASP A 56 -14.90 -10.37 -2.06
N ARG A 57 -14.56 -9.23 -1.43
CA ARG A 57 -13.48 -8.34 -1.91
C ARG A 57 -12.26 -8.34 -1.01
N PHE A 58 -11.07 -8.30 -1.64
CA PHE A 58 -9.84 -8.04 -0.93
C PHE A 58 -9.82 -6.59 -0.41
N GLY A 59 -9.57 -6.44 0.89
CA GLY A 59 -9.28 -5.18 1.54
C GLY A 59 -7.77 -4.97 1.62
N TYR A 60 -7.32 -3.76 1.35
CA TYR A 60 -5.92 -3.37 1.43
C TYR A 60 -5.76 -2.21 2.41
N VAL A 61 -4.80 -2.35 3.32
CA VAL A 61 -4.31 -1.25 4.14
C VAL A 61 -2.90 -0.96 3.69
N LEU A 62 -2.65 0.27 3.23
CA LEU A 62 -1.32 0.73 2.86
C LEU A 62 -0.89 1.80 3.84
N THR A 63 0.22 1.55 4.53
CA THR A 63 0.83 2.48 5.48
C THR A 63 2.19 2.89 4.96
N VAL A 64 2.44 4.20 4.88
CA VAL A 64 3.71 4.78 4.44
C VAL A 64 4.27 5.65 5.54
N GLU A 65 5.53 5.39 5.90
CA GLU A 65 6.33 6.14 6.85
C GLU A 65 7.49 6.84 6.11
N MET A 66 7.44 8.17 6.03
CA MET A 66 8.43 8.99 5.30
C MET A 66 8.69 10.28 6.08
N ASP A 67 9.95 10.67 6.26
CA ASP A 67 10.37 11.90 6.96
C ASP A 67 9.72 12.11 8.34
N GLY A 68 9.55 11.03 9.10
CA GLY A 68 8.90 11.07 10.42
C GLY A 68 7.38 11.26 10.39
N ARG A 69 6.75 11.25 9.21
CA ARG A 69 5.31 11.23 9.02
C ARG A 69 4.85 9.82 8.69
N THR A 70 3.75 9.41 9.30
CA THR A 70 3.09 8.14 9.01
C THR A 70 1.69 8.44 8.49
N HIS A 71 1.34 7.87 7.34
CA HIS A 71 -0.01 7.96 6.79
C HIS A 71 -0.50 6.57 6.41
N SER A 72 -1.76 6.28 6.70
CA SER A 72 -2.39 5.00 6.42
C SER A 72 -3.70 5.25 5.70
N ILE A 73 -3.93 4.49 4.62
CA ILE A 73 -5.19 4.50 3.89
C ILE A 73 -5.68 3.07 3.70
N GLU A 74 -6.98 2.91 3.85
CA GLU A 74 -7.71 1.67 3.64
C GLU A 74 -8.48 1.79 2.33
N MET A 75 -8.45 0.72 1.54
CA MET A 75 -9.08 0.69 0.22
C MET A 75 -9.46 -0.74 -0.17
N SER A 76 -10.44 -0.87 -1.04
CA SER A 76 -10.77 -2.13 -1.71
C SER A 76 -10.08 -2.23 -3.07
N GLU A 77 -9.95 -3.44 -3.61
CA GLU A 77 -9.39 -3.67 -4.95
C GLU A 77 -10.04 -2.80 -6.05
N THR A 78 -11.34 -2.55 -5.92
CA THR A 78 -12.14 -1.79 -6.89
C THR A 78 -12.02 -0.29 -6.75
N ASN A 79 -11.76 0.21 -5.53
CA ASN A 79 -11.76 1.65 -5.22
C ASN A 79 -10.34 2.21 -5.08
N MET A 80 -9.33 1.36 -5.30
CA MET A 80 -7.93 1.74 -5.27
C MET A 80 -7.58 2.66 -6.44
N PRO A 81 -7.09 3.89 -6.18
CA PRO A 81 -6.57 4.77 -7.22
C PRO A 81 -5.43 4.11 -7.99
N GLU A 82 -5.32 4.39 -9.29
CA GLU A 82 -4.28 3.80 -10.14
C GLU A 82 -2.87 4.08 -9.62
N SER A 83 -2.64 5.29 -9.12
CA SER A 83 -1.36 5.72 -8.52
C SER A 83 -0.98 4.84 -7.32
N VAL A 84 -1.96 4.46 -6.49
CA VAL A 84 -1.75 3.58 -5.33
C VAL A 84 -1.58 2.13 -5.77
N ARG A 85 -2.33 1.71 -6.80
CA ARG A 85 -2.22 0.36 -7.37
C ARG A 85 -0.81 0.06 -7.88
N SER A 86 -0.13 1.05 -8.46
CA SER A 86 1.28 0.91 -8.86
C SER A 86 2.20 0.62 -7.67
N ILE A 87 2.02 1.34 -6.55
CA ILE A 87 2.80 1.12 -5.31
C ILE A 87 2.52 -0.29 -4.76
N VAL A 88 1.25 -0.70 -4.68
CA VAL A 88 0.85 -2.03 -4.18
C VAL A 88 1.47 -3.14 -5.01
N LYS A 89 1.39 -3.05 -6.34
CA LYS A 89 1.98 -4.04 -7.25
C LYS A 89 3.50 -4.13 -7.08
N TRP A 90 4.16 -2.99 -6.96
CA TRP A 90 5.61 -2.93 -6.76
C TRP A 90 6.00 -3.64 -5.45
N VAL A 91 5.30 -3.35 -4.35
CA VAL A 91 5.55 -4.00 -3.04
C VAL A 91 5.28 -5.52 -3.10
N GLN A 92 4.21 -5.94 -3.78
CA GLN A 92 3.88 -7.36 -3.94
C GLN A 92 4.93 -8.11 -4.77
N ALA A 93 5.43 -7.52 -5.86
CA ALA A 93 6.45 -8.13 -6.72
C ALA A 93 7.78 -8.34 -5.99
N ARG A 94 8.08 -7.48 -5.02
CA ARG A 94 9.33 -7.45 -4.26
C ARG A 94 9.41 -8.49 -3.13
N SER A 95 8.27 -8.76 -2.49
CA SER A 95 8.18 -9.60 -1.31
C SER A 95 7.93 -11.08 -1.69
N ARG A 96 8.63 -11.59 -2.71
CA ARG A 96 8.47 -12.95 -3.23
C ARG A 96 9.66 -13.83 -2.87
#